data_AF-X1I0V4-F1
#
_entry.id   AF-X1I0V4-F1
#
_cell.length_a   1.000
_cell.length_b   1.000
_cell.length_c   1.000
_cell.angle_alpha   90.00
_cell.angle_beta   90.00
_cell.angle_gamma   90.00
#
_symmetry.space_group_name_H-M   'P 1'
#
loop_
_entity.id
_entity.type
_entity.pdbx_description
1 polymer ?
#
loop_
_entity_poly.entity_id
_entity_poly.type
_entity_poly.pdbx_seq_one_letter_code
_entity_poly.pdbx_strand_id
1 'polypeptide(L)'
;PVLHDDDPLQAVFTALSMLKSLKSFNRKQTLTGKPPFKIGIGLNTGEVIVGNIGSTQKLDYTCIGDTVNLASRLEGLTKLYRTPIIISEYTYNEAQSGIMAREIDSVRVKGKAKPVKIYQPYIEASPKIKDGYNIFNEAMHLYRNKSFKEALKLFHSSNEILEKDTPSSLYIDRCEELIHDQPEEDWDGVYTAKTK
;
A
#
# COMPACT_ATOMS: atom_id res chain seq x y z
N PRO A 1 3.40 -3.21 -26.87
CA PRO A 1 3.82 -4.06 -25.73
C PRO A 1 3.38 -5.50 -26.02
N VAL A 2 4.09 -6.48 -25.47
CA VAL A 2 3.65 -7.88 -25.46
C VAL A 2 3.11 -8.16 -24.07
N LEU A 3 1.90 -8.69 -23.99
CA LEU A 3 1.23 -9.04 -22.74
C LEU A 3 1.67 -10.44 -22.31
N HIS A 4 2.01 -10.61 -21.03
CA HIS A 4 2.22 -11.92 -20.42
C HIS A 4 1.31 -12.08 -19.21
N ASP A 5 0.83 -13.30 -18.97
CA ASP A 5 -0.10 -13.59 -17.87
C ASP A 5 0.53 -13.34 -16.49
N ASP A 6 1.86 -13.35 -16.37
CA ASP A 6 2.59 -13.12 -15.13
C ASP A 6 3.12 -11.69 -14.96
N ASP A 7 2.79 -10.76 -15.86
CA ASP A 7 3.25 -9.36 -15.80
C ASP A 7 2.99 -8.70 -14.41
N PRO A 8 1.81 -8.87 -13.74
CA PRO A 8 1.59 -8.33 -12.40
C PRO A 8 2.53 -8.93 -11.35
N LEU A 9 2.78 -10.24 -11.41
CA LEU A 9 3.67 -10.94 -10.49
C LEU A 9 5.13 -10.47 -10.67
N GLN A 10 5.57 -10.38 -11.93
CA GLN A 10 6.91 -9.86 -12.27
C GLN A 10 7.08 -8.40 -11.83
N ALA A 11 6.04 -7.57 -11.94
CA ALA A 11 6.08 -6.20 -11.44
C ALA A 11 6.30 -6.14 -9.92
N VAL A 12 5.62 -7.01 -9.14
CA VAL A 12 5.81 -7.09 -7.69
C VAL A 12 7.22 -7.57 -7.34
N PHE A 13 7.73 -8.62 -7.99
CA PHE A 13 9.10 -9.11 -7.77
C PHE A 13 10.15 -8.08 -8.17
N THR A 14 9.90 -7.31 -9.23
CA THR A 14 10.76 -6.19 -9.63
C THR A 14 10.80 -5.13 -8.53
N ALA A 15 9.65 -4.71 -8.00
CA ALA A 15 9.59 -3.74 -6.91
C ALA A 15 10.35 -4.21 -5.65
N LEU A 16 10.18 -5.47 -5.26
CA LEU A 16 10.91 -6.07 -4.14
C LEU A 16 12.43 -6.11 -4.40
N SER A 17 12.83 -6.44 -5.64
CA SER A 17 14.23 -6.45 -6.08
C SER A 17 14.86 -5.05 -6.10
N MET A 18 14.08 -4.02 -6.43
CA MET A 18 14.50 -2.62 -6.35
C MET A 18 14.83 -2.24 -4.90
N LEU A 19 14.02 -2.65 -3.92
CA LEU A 19 14.32 -2.39 -2.50
C LEU A 19 15.58 -3.12 -2.02
N LYS A 20 15.78 -4.38 -2.44
CA LYS A 20 17.00 -5.15 -2.14
C LYS A 20 18.25 -4.46 -2.71
N SER A 21 18.16 -3.97 -3.94
CA SER A 21 19.23 -3.22 -4.60
C SER A 21 19.50 -1.89 -3.91
N LEU A 22 18.44 -1.16 -3.53
CA LEU A 22 18.53 0.10 -2.80
C LEU A 22 19.21 -0.08 -1.44
N LYS A 23 18.93 -1.17 -0.71
CA LYS A 23 19.61 -1.48 0.56
C LYS A 23 21.12 -1.61 0.36
N SER A 24 21.54 -2.34 -0.68
CA SER A 24 22.96 -2.49 -1.02
C SER A 24 23.60 -1.17 -1.44
N PHE A 25 22.88 -0.34 -2.20
CA PHE A 25 23.32 0.99 -2.60
C PHE A 25 23.49 1.92 -1.40
N ASN A 26 22.50 1.97 -0.51
CA ASN A 26 22.52 2.81 0.69
C ASN A 26 23.65 2.42 1.65
N ARG A 27 24.00 1.13 1.75
CA ARG A 27 25.17 0.71 2.52
C ARG A 27 26.45 1.39 2.01
N LYS A 28 26.64 1.50 0.69
CA LYS A 28 27.78 2.20 0.09
C LYS A 28 27.72 3.71 0.30
N GLN A 29 26.52 4.31 0.23
CA GLN A 29 26.32 5.73 0.53
C GLN A 29 26.74 6.06 1.96
N THR A 30 26.28 5.29 2.95
CA THR A 30 26.64 5.51 4.36
C THR A 30 28.14 5.37 4.58
N LEU A 31 28.80 4.39 3.98
CA LEU A 31 30.26 4.21 4.08
C LEU A 31 31.07 5.38 3.48
N THR A 32 30.47 6.15 2.57
CA THR A 32 31.09 7.34 1.96
C THR A 32 30.60 8.65 2.58
N GLY A 33 29.93 8.60 3.73
CA GLY A 33 29.42 9.77 4.45
C GLY A 33 28.23 10.46 3.76
N LYS A 34 27.57 9.80 2.81
CA LYS A 34 26.43 10.34 2.06
C LYS A 34 25.10 9.88 2.65
N PRO A 35 24.03 10.68 2.55
CA PRO A 35 22.72 10.28 3.03
C PRO A 35 22.15 9.10 2.22
N PRO A 36 21.34 8.24 2.87
CA PRO A 36 20.64 7.15 2.19
C PRO A 36 19.46 7.68 1.38
N PHE A 37 19.14 6.99 0.29
CA PHE A 37 17.96 7.24 -0.52
C PHE A 37 16.76 6.47 0.00
N LYS A 38 15.58 7.06 -0.21
CA LYS A 38 14.27 6.41 0.01
C LYS A 38 13.49 6.47 -1.29
N ILE A 39 12.77 5.39 -1.61
CA ILE A 39 11.88 5.31 -2.77
C ILE A 39 10.50 4.85 -2.32
N GLY A 40 9.47 5.32 -3.03
CA GLY A 40 8.12 4.80 -2.98
C GLY A 40 7.80 4.11 -4.30
N ILE A 41 7.07 3.00 -4.24
CA ILE A 41 6.64 2.24 -5.41
C ILE A 41 5.13 1.97 -5.28
N GLY A 42 4.36 2.41 -6.27
CA GLY A 42 2.93 2.12 -6.39
C GLY A 42 2.66 1.22 -7.59
N LEU A 43 1.99 0.08 -7.38
CA LEU A 43 1.63 -0.85 -8.46
C LEU A 43 0.12 -0.98 -8.59
N ASN A 44 -0.35 -0.89 -9.83
CA ASN A 44 -1.75 -1.09 -10.17
C ASN A 44 -1.88 -1.87 -11.48
N THR A 45 -2.85 -2.78 -11.53
CA THR A 45 -3.20 -3.56 -12.72
C THR A 45 -4.56 -3.11 -13.24
N GLY A 46 -4.71 -3.08 -14.57
CA GLY A 46 -5.96 -2.74 -15.23
C GLY A 46 -5.76 -2.29 -16.67
N GLU A 47 -6.88 -2.00 -17.35
CA GLU A 47 -6.87 -1.60 -18.74
C GLU A 47 -6.26 -0.20 -18.93
N VAL A 48 -5.49 -0.05 -20.01
CA VAL A 48 -4.84 1.20 -20.41
C VAL A 48 -4.86 1.34 -21.93
N ILE A 49 -4.78 2.57 -22.42
CA ILE A 49 -4.53 2.85 -23.82
C ILE A 49 -3.02 3.01 -24.00
N VAL A 50 -2.43 2.26 -24.91
CA VAL A 50 -1.00 2.33 -25.24
C VAL A 50 -0.82 2.76 -26.69
N GLY A 51 0.06 3.72 -26.95
CA GLY A 51 0.34 4.16 -28.31
C GLY A 51 1.31 5.33 -28.37
N ASN A 52 1.51 5.86 -29.59
CA ASN A 52 2.23 7.10 -29.81
C ASN A 52 1.33 8.28 -29.43
N ILE A 53 1.64 8.94 -28.33
CA ILE A 53 0.85 10.05 -27.78
C ILE A 53 1.72 11.30 -27.78
N GLY A 54 1.19 12.41 -28.26
CA GLY A 54 1.89 13.68 -28.29
C GLY A 54 1.47 14.56 -29.46
N SER A 55 2.26 15.60 -29.70
CA SER A 55 2.06 16.49 -30.85
C SER A 55 2.77 15.94 -32.09
N THR A 56 2.47 16.51 -33.26
CA THR A 56 3.18 16.18 -34.50
C THR A 56 4.70 16.38 -34.43
N GLN A 57 5.19 17.22 -33.51
CA GLN A 57 6.61 17.52 -33.32
C GLN A 57 7.30 16.66 -32.26
N LYS A 58 6.52 16.03 -31.35
CA LYS A 58 7.04 15.16 -30.29
C LYS A 58 6.01 14.11 -29.92
N LEU A 59 6.32 12.86 -30.24
CA LEU A 59 5.53 11.68 -29.95
C LEU A 59 6.31 10.80 -28.97
N ASP A 60 5.66 10.42 -27.87
CA ASP A 60 6.18 9.44 -26.93
C ASP A 60 5.32 8.17 -27.00
N TYR A 61 5.97 7.01 -27.06
CA TYR A 61 5.25 5.74 -26.93
C TYR A 61 4.97 5.50 -25.45
N THR A 62 3.73 5.68 -25.02
CA THR A 62 3.35 5.69 -23.61
C THR A 62 1.98 5.08 -23.36
N CYS A 63 1.65 4.84 -22.10
CA CYS A 63 0.34 4.40 -21.64
C CYS A 63 -0.40 5.54 -20.93
N ILE A 64 -1.72 5.63 -21.16
CA ILE A 64 -2.60 6.59 -20.50
C ILE A 64 -3.87 5.90 -20.01
N GLY A 65 -4.49 6.48 -18.98
CA GLY A 65 -5.77 6.04 -18.43
C GLY A 65 -5.82 6.11 -16.92
N ASP A 66 -7.00 5.88 -16.36
CA ASP A 66 -7.23 5.91 -14.92
C ASP A 66 -6.41 4.88 -14.15
N THR A 67 -6.10 3.75 -14.77
CA THR A 67 -5.21 2.71 -14.23
C THR A 67 -3.80 3.24 -13.96
N VAL A 68 -3.24 4.04 -14.88
CA VAL A 68 -1.93 4.67 -14.73
C VAL A 68 -1.96 5.71 -13.61
N ASN A 69 -3.04 6.50 -13.57
CA ASN A 69 -3.23 7.51 -12.53
C ASN A 69 -3.37 6.89 -11.13
N LEU A 70 -4.00 5.71 -11.02
CA LEU A 70 -4.11 4.99 -9.75
C LEU A 70 -2.73 4.52 -9.27
N ALA A 71 -1.88 3.94 -10.13
CA ALA A 71 -0.52 3.55 -9.77
C ALA A 71 0.28 4.74 -9.17
N SER A 72 0.23 5.91 -9.83
CA SER A 72 0.89 7.13 -9.34
C SER A 72 0.37 7.57 -7.96
N ARG A 73 -0.95 7.45 -7.70
CA ARG A 73 -1.53 7.80 -6.40
C ARG A 73 -1.11 6.82 -5.31
N LEU A 74 -1.03 5.52 -5.62
CA LEU A 74 -0.52 4.51 -4.70
C LEU A 74 0.93 4.78 -4.32
N GLU A 75 1.77 5.23 -5.26
CA GLU A 75 3.13 5.69 -4.95
C GLU A 75 3.10 6.85 -3.94
N GLY A 76 2.22 7.85 -4.14
CA GLY A 76 2.05 8.94 -3.20
C GLY A 76 1.65 8.49 -1.78
N LEU A 77 0.81 7.45 -1.67
CA LEU A 77 0.39 6.88 -0.39
C LEU A 77 1.52 6.20 0.39
N THR A 78 2.62 5.80 -0.27
CA THR A 78 3.78 5.19 0.40
C THR A 78 4.32 6.05 1.54
N LYS A 79 4.21 7.38 1.40
CA LYS A 79 4.63 8.35 2.42
C LYS A 79 3.73 8.34 3.64
N LEU A 80 2.41 8.24 3.43
CA LEU A 80 1.41 8.20 4.50
C LEU A 80 1.54 6.93 5.32
N TYR A 81 1.57 5.77 4.65
CA TYR A 81 1.69 4.46 5.32
C TYR A 81 3.13 4.08 5.67
N ARG A 82 4.10 4.95 5.36
CA ARG A 82 5.56 4.72 5.49
C ARG A 82 5.99 3.33 5.03
N THR A 83 5.39 2.89 3.94
CA THR A 83 5.59 1.58 3.36
C THR A 83 6.17 1.77 1.97
N PRO A 84 7.34 1.19 1.65
CA PRO A 84 8.05 1.50 0.41
C PRO A 84 7.37 0.94 -0.85
N ILE A 85 6.49 -0.05 -0.73
CA ILE A 85 5.72 -0.62 -1.84
C ILE A 85 4.26 -0.73 -1.43
N ILE A 86 3.38 -0.14 -2.22
CA ILE A 86 1.93 -0.31 -2.12
C ILE A 86 1.41 -0.88 -3.44
N ILE A 87 0.61 -1.94 -3.35
CA ILE A 87 -0.06 -2.54 -4.50
C ILE A 87 -1.58 -2.44 -4.34
N SER A 88 -2.29 -2.21 -5.44
CA SER A 88 -3.75 -2.27 -5.47
C SER A 88 -4.27 -3.69 -5.22
N GLU A 89 -5.54 -3.80 -4.86
CA GLU A 89 -6.26 -5.07 -4.85
C GLU A 89 -6.25 -5.78 -6.21
N TYR A 90 -6.25 -5.03 -7.31
CA TYR A 90 -6.23 -5.59 -8.66
C TYR A 90 -4.91 -6.32 -8.92
N THR A 91 -3.78 -5.68 -8.60
CA THR A 91 -2.46 -6.32 -8.68
C THR A 91 -2.33 -7.47 -7.71
N TYR A 92 -2.84 -7.32 -6.48
CA TYR A 92 -2.82 -8.40 -5.50
C TYR A 92 -3.59 -9.63 -6.00
N ASN A 93 -4.81 -9.46 -6.53
CA ASN A 93 -5.64 -10.56 -6.98
C ASN A 93 -4.99 -11.41 -8.07
N GLU A 94 -4.21 -10.79 -8.96
CA GLU A 94 -3.48 -11.47 -10.04
C GLU A 94 -2.12 -12.04 -9.60
N ALA A 95 -1.50 -11.49 -8.55
CA ALA A 95 -0.17 -11.90 -8.09
C ALA A 95 -0.16 -12.78 -6.81
N GLN A 96 -1.29 -12.87 -6.09
CA GLN A 96 -1.37 -13.48 -4.74
C GLN A 96 -0.94 -14.95 -4.66
N SER A 97 -0.96 -15.69 -5.78
CA SER A 97 -0.47 -17.07 -5.82
C SER A 97 1.05 -17.17 -5.68
N GLY A 98 1.79 -16.11 -6.01
CA GLY A 98 3.26 -16.06 -6.00
C GLY A 98 3.87 -15.11 -4.98
N ILE A 99 3.05 -14.36 -4.22
CA ILE A 99 3.54 -13.37 -3.25
C ILE A 99 2.86 -13.54 -1.89
N MET A 100 3.54 -13.08 -0.85
CA MET A 100 2.87 -12.76 0.40
C MET A 100 2.60 -11.25 0.47
N ALA A 101 1.45 -10.88 1.03
CA ALA A 101 1.10 -9.49 1.25
C ALA A 101 0.18 -9.35 2.45
N ARG A 102 0.21 -8.18 3.09
CA ARG A 102 -0.77 -7.78 4.11
C ARG A 102 -1.67 -6.67 3.57
N GLU A 103 -2.95 -6.73 3.87
CA GLU A 103 -3.86 -5.61 3.64
C GLU A 103 -3.49 -4.50 4.62
N ILE A 104 -3.29 -3.26 4.13
CA ILE A 104 -2.92 -2.13 5.01
C ILE A 104 -4.02 -1.08 5.11
N ASP A 105 -4.90 -0.96 4.11
CA ASP A 105 -6.05 -0.06 4.17
C ASP A 105 -7.06 -0.30 3.02
N SER A 106 -8.21 0.35 3.10
CA SER A 106 -9.09 0.63 1.97
C SER A 106 -9.23 2.14 1.80
N VAL A 107 -8.84 2.65 0.63
CA VAL A 107 -8.70 4.09 0.39
C VAL A 107 -9.65 4.59 -0.69
N ARG A 108 -10.23 5.78 -0.46
CA ARG A 108 -10.94 6.51 -1.54
C ARG A 108 -9.92 7.25 -2.39
N VAL A 109 -9.77 6.79 -3.63
CA VAL A 109 -8.90 7.45 -4.60
C VAL A 109 -9.74 8.39 -5.47
N LYS A 110 -9.32 9.65 -5.62
CA LYS A 110 -10.00 10.62 -6.46
C LYS A 110 -10.24 10.05 -7.87
N GLY A 111 -11.50 10.04 -8.30
CA GLY A 111 -11.93 9.49 -9.59
C GLY A 111 -12.41 8.04 -9.55
N LYS A 112 -12.40 7.36 -8.39
CA LYS A 112 -13.01 6.04 -8.21
C LYS A 112 -14.22 6.15 -7.28
N ALA A 113 -15.34 5.56 -7.70
CA ALA A 113 -16.58 5.54 -6.92
C ALA A 113 -16.49 4.58 -5.71
N LYS A 114 -15.82 3.44 -5.90
CA LYS A 114 -15.62 2.44 -4.85
C LYS A 114 -14.24 2.63 -4.20
N PRO A 115 -14.13 2.43 -2.87
CA PRO A 115 -12.85 2.31 -2.20
C PRO A 115 -12.00 1.21 -2.84
N VAL A 116 -10.68 1.42 -2.87
CA VAL A 116 -9.72 0.45 -3.37
C VAL A 116 -8.92 -0.09 -2.18
N LYS A 117 -8.90 -1.41 -2.02
CA LYS A 117 -8.01 -2.01 -1.00
C LYS A 117 -6.56 -1.93 -1.46
N ILE A 118 -5.67 -1.71 -0.51
CA ILE A 118 -4.24 -1.61 -0.76
C ILE A 118 -3.48 -2.58 0.13
N TYR A 119 -2.42 -3.12 -0.44
CA TYR A 119 -1.62 -4.18 0.16
C TYR A 119 -0.14 -3.80 0.17
N GLN A 120 0.57 -4.31 1.16
CA GLN A 120 2.02 -4.29 1.23
C GLN A 120 2.56 -5.69 0.93
N PRO A 121 3.29 -5.91 -0.17
CA PRO A 121 3.93 -7.18 -0.45
C PRO A 121 5.19 -7.38 0.39
N TYR A 122 5.53 -8.63 0.69
CA TYR A 122 6.75 -9.03 1.37
C TYR A 122 7.21 -10.43 0.91
N ILE A 123 8.52 -10.70 0.97
CA ILE A 123 9.10 -11.99 0.55
C ILE A 123 9.12 -12.99 1.70
N GLU A 124 9.52 -12.55 2.89
CA GLU A 124 9.67 -13.40 4.07
C GLU A 124 9.33 -12.58 5.30
N ALA A 125 8.69 -13.25 6.25
CA ALA A 125 8.35 -12.70 7.55
C ALA A 125 8.71 -13.77 8.59
N SER A 126 9.39 -13.35 9.67
CA SER A 126 9.59 -14.22 10.83
C SER A 126 8.23 -14.61 11.43
N PRO A 127 8.13 -15.70 12.21
CA PRO A 127 6.89 -16.06 12.91
C PRO A 127 6.31 -14.88 13.70
N LYS A 128 7.16 -14.15 14.43
CA LYS A 128 6.80 -12.92 15.14
C LYS A 128 6.13 -11.88 14.23
N ILE A 129 6.68 -11.62 13.04
CA ILE A 129 6.10 -10.65 12.09
C ILE A 129 4.76 -11.17 11.56
N LYS A 130 4.65 -12.47 11.25
CA LYS A 130 3.39 -13.08 10.81
C LYS A 130 2.30 -12.95 11.87
N ASP A 131 2.63 -13.19 13.15
CA ASP A 131 1.70 -13.01 14.26
C ASP A 131 1.24 -11.56 14.37
N GLY A 132 2.17 -10.61 14.24
CA GLY A 132 1.85 -9.18 14.20
C GLY A 132 0.90 -8.79 13.05
N TYR A 133 1.06 -9.41 11.87
CA TYR A 133 0.14 -9.22 10.73
C TYR A 133 -1.22 -9.87 10.95
N ASN A 134 -1.27 -11.06 11.57
CA ASN A 134 -2.53 -11.71 11.90
C ASN A 134 -3.35 -10.88 12.90
N ILE A 135 -2.69 -10.35 13.94
CA ILE A 135 -3.32 -9.45 14.92
C ILE A 135 -3.79 -8.16 14.24
N PHE A 136 -3.00 -7.60 13.32
CA PHE A 136 -3.42 -6.43 12.53
C PHE A 136 -4.69 -6.73 11.73
N ASN A 137 -4.76 -7.87 11.06
CA ASN A 137 -5.93 -8.27 10.27
C ASN A 137 -7.17 -8.42 11.15
N GLU A 138 -7.04 -9.02 12.34
CA GLU A 138 -8.14 -9.11 13.30
C GLU A 138 -8.60 -7.72 13.79
N ALA A 139 -7.65 -6.83 14.08
CA ALA A 139 -7.94 -5.44 14.43
C ALA A 139 -8.71 -4.71 13.31
N MET A 140 -8.34 -4.94 12.06
CA MET A 140 -9.02 -4.41 10.88
C MET A 140 -10.48 -4.90 10.77
N HIS A 141 -10.75 -6.16 11.10
CA HIS A 141 -12.11 -6.69 11.13
C HIS A 141 -12.96 -6.01 12.22
N LEU A 142 -12.40 -5.85 13.42
CA LEU A 142 -13.07 -5.13 14.51
C LEU A 142 -13.32 -3.65 14.19
N TYR A 143 -12.32 -2.99 13.58
CA TYR A 143 -12.40 -1.60 13.14
C TYR A 143 -13.58 -1.39 12.16
N ARG A 144 -13.69 -2.26 11.15
CA ARG A 144 -14.79 -2.21 10.17
C ARG A 144 -16.16 -2.47 10.76
N ASN A 145 -16.22 -3.26 11.84
CA ASN A 145 -17.43 -3.53 12.60
C ASN A 145 -17.73 -2.47 13.69
N LYS A 146 -17.02 -1.33 13.68
CA LYS A 146 -17.17 -0.23 14.64
C LYS A 146 -16.83 -0.59 16.10
N SER A 147 -16.17 -1.73 16.31
CA SER A 147 -15.64 -2.16 17.62
C SER A 147 -14.29 -1.50 17.88
N PHE A 148 -14.26 -0.16 17.92
CA PHE A 148 -13.03 0.63 17.92
C PHE A 148 -12.19 0.42 19.18
N LYS A 149 -12.80 0.18 20.34
CA LYS A 149 -12.08 -0.04 21.60
C LYS A 149 -11.32 -1.38 21.58
N GLU A 150 -11.94 -2.41 21.03
CA GLU A 150 -11.36 -3.73 20.85
C GLU A 150 -10.28 -3.70 19.76
N ALA A 151 -10.57 -3.04 18.64
CA ALA A 151 -9.61 -2.82 17.56
C ALA A 151 -8.36 -2.08 18.04
N LEU A 152 -8.53 -1.01 18.83
CA LEU A 152 -7.44 -0.21 19.40
C LEU A 152 -6.46 -1.08 20.20
N LYS A 153 -6.97 -1.97 21.06
CA LYS A 153 -6.13 -2.90 21.83
C LYS A 153 -5.27 -3.78 20.91
N LEU A 154 -5.88 -4.37 19.87
CA LEU A 154 -5.16 -5.22 18.92
C LEU A 154 -4.17 -4.43 18.05
N PHE A 155 -4.50 -3.19 17.65
CA PHE A 155 -3.55 -2.35 16.94
C PHE A 155 -2.34 -1.99 17.80
N HIS A 156 -2.50 -1.73 19.10
CA HIS A 156 -1.35 -1.58 20.01
C HIS A 156 -0.49 -2.84 20.08
N SER A 157 -1.11 -4.02 20.25
CA SER A 157 -0.36 -5.30 20.27
C SER A 157 0.38 -5.55 18.95
N SER A 158 -0.28 -5.31 17.81
CA SER A 158 0.36 -5.42 16.49
C SER A 158 1.52 -4.42 16.35
N ASN A 159 1.34 -3.17 16.77
CA ASN A 159 2.36 -2.12 16.70
C ASN A 159 3.60 -2.46 17.53
N GLU A 160 3.41 -3.08 18.69
CA GLU A 160 4.50 -3.55 19.56
C GLU A 160 5.26 -4.73 18.92
N ILE A 161 4.54 -5.74 18.45
CA ILE A 161 5.12 -6.94 17.82
C ILE A 161 5.90 -6.58 16.55
N LEU A 162 5.36 -5.65 15.75
CA LEU A 162 5.95 -5.18 14.49
C LEU A 162 6.94 -4.04 14.67
N GLU A 163 7.31 -3.69 15.91
CA GLU A 163 8.36 -2.73 16.25
C GLU A 163 8.13 -1.32 15.66
N LYS A 164 6.98 -0.72 16.00
CA LYS A 164 6.53 0.62 15.56
C LYS A 164 6.08 0.66 14.10
N ASP A 165 5.20 -0.27 13.76
CA ASP A 165 4.57 -0.33 12.44
C ASP A 165 3.67 0.87 12.17
N THR A 166 3.90 1.54 11.04
CA THR A 166 3.16 2.77 10.73
C THR A 166 1.69 2.52 10.43
N PRO A 167 1.27 1.49 9.65
CA PRO A 167 -0.13 1.13 9.54
C PRO A 167 -0.81 0.92 10.90
N SER A 168 -0.21 0.15 11.82
CA SER A 168 -0.78 -0.02 13.17
C SER A 168 -0.92 1.29 13.94
N SER A 169 0.10 2.16 13.92
CA SER A 169 0.04 3.49 14.54
C SER A 169 -1.05 4.37 13.96
N LEU A 170 -1.22 4.35 12.64
CA LEU A 170 -2.22 5.16 11.96
C LEU A 170 -3.63 4.73 12.38
N TYR A 171 -3.86 3.43 12.52
CA TYR A 171 -5.14 2.91 13.00
C TYR A 171 -5.38 3.14 14.49
N ILE A 172 -4.33 3.21 15.33
CA ILE A 172 -4.45 3.67 16.72
C ILE A 172 -5.05 5.08 16.74
N ASP A 173 -4.45 6.02 16.02
CA ASP A 173 -4.91 7.42 15.96
C ASP A 173 -6.37 7.50 15.47
N ARG A 174 -6.71 6.73 14.42
CA ARG A 174 -8.09 6.67 13.88
C ARG A 174 -9.09 6.08 14.88
N CYS A 175 -8.71 5.02 15.59
CA CYS A 175 -9.57 4.42 16.61
C CYS A 175 -9.83 5.40 17.75
N GLU A 176 -8.79 6.11 18.22
CA GLU A 176 -8.94 7.14 19.25
C GLU A 176 -9.92 8.23 18.80
N GLU A 177 -9.80 8.73 17.57
CA GLU A 177 -10.74 9.70 16.99
C GLU A 177 -12.18 9.14 16.96
N LEU A 178 -12.37 7.95 16.38
CA LEU A 178 -13.71 7.36 16.15
C LEU A 178 -14.39 6.85 17.42
N ILE A 179 -13.64 6.64 18.51
CA ILE A 179 -14.22 6.38 19.84
C ILE A 179 -14.91 7.63 20.38
N HIS A 180 -14.36 8.82 20.11
CA HIS A 180 -14.94 10.09 20.54
C HIS A 180 -16.00 10.61 19.56
N ASP A 181 -15.81 10.37 18.26
CA ASP A 181 -16.64 10.88 17.19
C ASP A 181 -17.07 9.72 16.28
N GLN A 182 -18.14 9.03 16.69
CA GLN A 182 -18.59 7.82 16.01
C GLN A 182 -19.03 8.12 14.58
N PRO A 183 -18.68 7.25 13.62
CA PRO A 183 -19.10 7.43 12.25
C PRO A 183 -20.60 7.13 12.10
N GLU A 184 -21.19 7.66 11.02
CA GLU A 184 -22.59 7.45 10.66
C GLU A 184 -22.95 5.95 10.56
N GLU A 185 -24.25 5.65 10.62
CA GLU A 185 -24.73 4.28 10.64
C GLU A 185 -24.35 3.51 9.35
N ASP A 186 -24.32 4.20 8.21
CA ASP A 186 -24.00 3.70 6.88
C ASP A 186 -22.50 3.74 6.52
N TRP A 187 -21.62 3.99 7.49
CA TRP A 187 -20.18 4.04 7.26
C TRP A 187 -19.65 2.73 6.66
N ASP A 188 -18.99 2.84 5.50
CA ASP A 188 -18.47 1.72 4.70
C ASP A 188 -17.10 1.20 5.17
N GLY A 189 -16.66 1.58 6.38
CA GLY A 189 -15.39 1.15 6.97
C GLY A 189 -14.16 1.88 6.44
N VAL A 190 -14.34 2.93 5.62
CA VAL A 190 -13.24 3.73 5.06
C VAL A 190 -13.07 5.03 5.82
N TYR A 191 -11.87 5.23 6.36
CA TYR A 191 -11.54 6.47 7.05
C TYR A 191 -11.55 7.66 6.07
N THR A 192 -12.29 8.70 6.41
CA THR A 192 -12.31 9.97 5.69
C THR A 192 -11.87 11.05 6.65
N ALA A 193 -10.64 11.56 6.48
CA ALA A 193 -10.10 12.61 7.33
C ALA A 193 -11.02 13.85 7.28
N LYS A 194 -11.43 14.36 8.45
CA LYS A 194 -12.33 15.54 8.55
C LYS A 194 -11.64 16.86 8.20
N THR A 195 -10.31 16.87 8.00
CA THR A 195 -9.52 18.06 7.64
C THR A 195 -8.41 17.73 6.64
N LYS A 196 -8.21 18.64 5.67
CA LYS A 196 -7.08 18.69 4.74
C LYS A 196 -5.90 19.44 5.33
#